data_AF-A0A8H9K568-F1
#
_entry.id   AF-A0A8H9K568-F1
#
_cell.length_a   1.000
_cell.length_b   1.000
_cell.length_c   1.000
_cell.angle_alpha   90.00
_cell.angle_beta   90.00
_cell.angle_gamma   90.00
#
_symmetry.space_group_name_H-M   'P 1'
#
loop_
_entity.id
_entity.type
_entity.pdbx_description
1 polymer ?
#
loop_
_entity_poly.entity_id
_entity_poly.type
_entity_poly.pdbx_seq_one_letter_code
_entity_poly.pdbx_strand_id
1 'polypeptide(L)'
;MNTNTYYFNGSITPIEFLTVTIAKSHVVGVPKLNGIGYFPSSSINGALRHALLDKVIEMRGGDDKLTLEECYALGQGYISNNEVLKAVNRQGTSIPVDKDQNIRDANPMLSIFGRWGLEGKLGVGQAYCSDTSCVETFERGFRVDQFSRNPERIGNLAEGASEQYERIKETQKLLASGRESLAKTKSQLIKKMMSLPDEEKASIRKQIRQIEADIDLIKEIPTEAKESIQRPIDSLEVIKPETKLNHRMCLKRASVAELGAALHALGQFSMLPKLGGYHRSNFGLVQCEWEVSVPTKTYGRKKIGLIKIDDDGFTVEGDLLEEAMEAFSAGDWDFGKIV
;
A
#
# COMPACT_ATOMS: atom_id res chain seq x y z
N MET A 1 -33.09 14.98 -1.11
CA MET A 1 -32.84 13.52 -1.08
C MET A 1 -32.68 13.08 0.37
N ASN A 2 -33.26 11.94 0.76
CA ASN A 2 -32.98 11.35 2.07
C ASN A 2 -31.52 10.91 2.10
N THR A 3 -30.74 11.44 3.05
CA THR A 3 -29.34 11.05 3.26
C THR A 3 -29.20 10.36 4.61
N ASN A 4 -28.34 9.36 4.68
CA ASN A 4 -28.05 8.63 5.91
C ASN A 4 -26.53 8.55 6.15
N THR A 5 -26.14 8.24 7.38
CA THR A 5 -24.76 7.86 7.67
C THR A 5 -24.68 6.35 7.80
N TYR A 6 -23.80 5.72 7.04
CA TYR A 6 -23.60 4.27 7.01
C TYR A 6 -22.29 3.92 7.71
N TYR A 7 -22.36 2.99 8.66
CA TYR A 7 -21.20 2.49 9.39
C TYR A 7 -20.91 1.06 8.99
N PHE A 8 -19.69 0.82 8.51
CA PHE A 8 -19.16 -0.49 8.17
C PHE A 8 -18.25 -0.92 9.31
N ASN A 9 -18.57 -2.00 10.01
CA ASN A 9 -17.75 -2.51 11.12
C ASN A 9 -17.44 -3.98 10.88
N GLY A 10 -16.15 -4.33 10.90
CA GLY A 10 -15.74 -5.71 10.70
C GLY A 10 -14.24 -5.87 10.63
N SER A 11 -13.76 -6.65 9.68
CA SER A 11 -12.35 -7.01 9.59
C SER A 11 -11.84 -7.21 8.17
N ILE A 12 -10.52 -7.07 8.04
CA ILE A 12 -9.72 -7.49 6.90
C ILE A 12 -8.80 -8.60 7.39
N THR A 13 -8.74 -9.71 6.68
CA THR A 13 -7.90 -10.87 7.03
C THR A 13 -6.97 -11.15 5.87
N PRO A 14 -5.64 -10.96 6.01
CA PRO A 14 -4.69 -11.34 4.99
C PRO A 14 -4.65 -12.87 4.85
N ILE A 15 -4.74 -13.36 3.63
CA ILE A 15 -4.53 -14.78 3.28
C ILE A 15 -3.06 -15.04 2.95
N GLU A 16 -2.38 -14.00 2.47
CA GLU A 16 -0.96 -13.98 2.19
C GLU A 16 -0.27 -12.91 3.04
N PHE A 17 1.06 -12.96 3.16
CA PHE A 17 1.80 -11.93 3.88
C PHE A 17 1.43 -10.52 3.39
N LEU A 18 1.12 -9.64 4.32
CA LEU A 18 0.68 -8.28 4.02
C LEU A 18 1.77 -7.28 4.41
N THR A 19 2.28 -6.57 3.41
CA THR A 19 3.37 -5.61 3.59
C THR A 19 2.82 -4.19 3.71
N VAL A 20 3.51 -3.34 4.47
CA VAL A 20 3.15 -1.93 4.58
C VAL A 20 4.29 -1.06 4.02
N THR A 21 3.94 -0.13 3.14
CA THR A 21 4.87 0.87 2.62
C THR A 21 4.33 2.26 2.96
N ILE A 22 5.06 3.00 3.79
CA ILE A 22 4.75 4.39 4.11
C ILE A 22 5.82 5.28 3.48
N ALA A 23 5.43 6.10 2.52
CA ALA A 23 6.34 7.03 1.86
C ALA A 23 6.93 8.02 2.88
N LYS A 24 8.25 8.24 2.80
CA LYS A 24 8.99 9.20 3.65
C LYS A 24 8.87 8.95 5.17
N SER A 25 8.58 7.71 5.58
CA SER A 25 8.57 7.35 6.99
C SER A 25 9.99 7.06 7.50
N HIS A 26 10.30 7.54 8.71
CA HIS A 26 11.49 7.09 9.46
C HIS A 26 11.28 5.69 10.08
N VAL A 27 10.04 5.20 10.09
CA VAL A 27 9.68 3.85 10.54
C VAL A 27 9.85 2.90 9.36
N VAL A 28 10.83 2.01 9.46
CA VAL A 28 11.04 0.89 8.54
C VAL A 28 10.18 -0.27 9.00
N GLY A 29 9.32 -0.79 8.12
CA GLY A 29 8.46 -1.95 8.39
C GLY A 29 6.99 -1.62 8.66
N VAL A 30 6.31 -2.52 9.36
CA VAL A 30 4.88 -2.41 9.68
C VAL A 30 4.70 -1.39 10.81
N PRO A 31 3.87 -0.35 10.63
CA PRO A 31 3.66 0.65 11.65
C PRO A 31 2.93 0.05 12.85
N LYS A 32 3.30 0.49 14.05
CA LYS A 32 2.76 -0.01 15.32
C LYS A 32 2.28 1.14 16.19
N LEU A 33 1.12 0.96 16.82
CA LEU A 33 0.61 1.84 17.86
C LEU A 33 0.50 1.05 19.16
N ASN A 34 1.24 1.44 20.20
CA ASN A 34 1.32 0.70 21.47
C ASN A 34 1.67 -0.79 21.30
N GLY A 35 2.55 -1.11 20.33
CA GLY A 35 2.95 -2.48 20.00
C GLY A 35 1.98 -3.25 19.09
N ILE A 36 0.79 -2.70 18.80
CA ILE A 36 -0.19 -3.30 17.88
C ILE A 36 0.11 -2.84 16.45
N GLY A 37 0.42 -3.78 15.57
CA GLY A 37 0.61 -3.52 14.15
C GLY A 37 -0.70 -3.07 13.49
N TYR A 38 -0.61 -2.24 12.45
CA TYR A 38 -1.78 -1.87 11.67
C TYR A 38 -1.46 -1.69 10.18
N PHE A 39 -2.48 -1.89 9.35
CA PHE A 39 -2.42 -1.54 7.93
C PHE A 39 -3.00 -0.13 7.70
N PRO A 40 -2.28 0.77 7.00
CA PRO A 40 -2.67 2.16 6.85
C PRO A 40 -4.00 2.40 6.15
N SER A 41 -4.84 3.27 6.72
CA SER A 41 -6.11 3.70 6.14
C SER A 41 -5.95 4.34 4.77
N SER A 42 -4.86 5.07 4.55
CA SER A 42 -4.54 5.70 3.26
C SER A 42 -4.36 4.67 2.15
N SER A 43 -3.78 3.51 2.47
CA SER A 43 -3.56 2.43 1.51
C SER A 43 -4.87 1.71 1.18
N ILE A 44 -5.72 1.48 2.18
CA ILE A 44 -7.07 0.92 1.96
C ILE A 44 -7.92 1.88 1.12
N ASN A 45 -7.93 3.16 1.50
CA ASN A 45 -8.68 4.19 0.77
C ASN A 45 -8.19 4.33 -0.68
N GLY A 46 -6.88 4.29 -0.91
CA GLY A 46 -6.31 4.31 -2.26
C GLY A 46 -6.73 3.09 -3.10
N ALA A 47 -6.72 1.88 -2.50
CA ALA A 47 -7.18 0.67 -3.19
C ALA A 47 -8.66 0.77 -3.59
N LEU A 48 -9.54 1.19 -2.67
CA LEU A 48 -10.97 1.36 -2.96
C LEU A 48 -11.23 2.48 -3.98
N ARG A 49 -10.47 3.58 -3.90
CA ARG A 49 -10.58 4.69 -4.85
C ARG A 49 -10.20 4.27 -6.26
N HIS A 50 -9.10 3.54 -6.44
CA HIS A 50 -8.71 3.01 -7.74
C HIS A 50 -9.68 1.94 -8.23
N ALA A 51 -10.21 1.08 -7.35
CA ALA A 51 -11.23 0.12 -7.72
C ALA A 51 -12.48 0.83 -8.28
N LEU A 52 -12.98 1.89 -7.63
CA LEU A 52 -14.10 2.64 -8.22
C LEU A 52 -13.71 3.35 -9.52
N LEU A 53 -12.48 3.82 -9.67
CA LEU A 53 -11.99 4.38 -10.93
C LEU A 53 -12.08 3.36 -12.07
N ASP A 54 -11.64 2.12 -11.83
CA ASP A 54 -11.72 1.05 -12.82
C ASP A 54 -13.18 0.78 -13.21
N LYS A 55 -14.10 0.82 -12.25
CA LYS A 55 -15.54 0.72 -12.54
C LYS A 55 -16.06 1.89 -13.37
N VAL A 56 -15.62 3.12 -13.08
CA VAL A 56 -15.98 4.31 -13.88
C VAL A 56 -15.45 4.20 -15.31
N ILE A 57 -14.23 3.70 -15.49
CA ILE A 57 -13.64 3.44 -16.82
C ILE A 57 -14.48 2.42 -17.59
N GLU A 58 -14.91 1.34 -16.93
CA GLU A 58 -15.82 0.34 -17.52
C GLU A 58 -17.16 0.97 -17.91
N MET A 59 -17.75 1.79 -17.04
CA MET A 59 -19.04 2.44 -17.28
C MET A 59 -19.01 3.42 -18.45
N ARG A 60 -17.92 4.19 -18.63
CA ARG A 60 -17.82 5.13 -19.75
C ARG A 60 -17.62 4.40 -21.08
N GLY A 61 -16.76 3.37 -21.11
CA GLY A 61 -16.61 2.47 -22.26
C GLY A 61 -16.17 3.13 -23.59
N GLY A 62 -15.79 2.29 -24.57
CA GLY A 62 -15.63 2.71 -25.97
C GLY A 62 -14.74 3.94 -26.23
N ASP A 63 -15.34 4.94 -26.88
CA ASP A 63 -14.69 6.20 -27.29
C ASP A 63 -14.76 7.30 -26.21
N ASP A 64 -15.57 7.13 -25.16
CA ASP A 64 -15.75 8.11 -24.09
C ASP A 64 -14.69 7.93 -22.98
N LYS A 65 -13.43 8.14 -23.35
CA LYS A 65 -12.30 7.92 -22.44
C LYS A 65 -12.13 9.06 -21.44
N LEU A 66 -11.70 8.70 -20.23
CA LEU A 66 -11.25 9.69 -19.24
C LEU A 66 -10.05 10.50 -19.78
N THR A 67 -10.08 11.80 -19.57
CA THR A 67 -8.94 12.67 -19.77
C THR A 67 -7.88 12.44 -18.68
N LEU A 68 -6.64 12.87 -18.93
CA LEU A 68 -5.57 12.80 -17.93
C LEU A 68 -5.95 13.53 -16.63
N GLU A 69 -6.63 14.66 -16.75
CA GLU A 69 -7.07 15.46 -15.62
C GLU A 69 -8.14 14.72 -14.79
N GLU A 70 -9.13 14.11 -15.45
CA GLU A 70 -10.13 13.28 -14.80
C GLU A 70 -9.49 12.10 -14.07
N CYS A 71 -8.51 11.43 -14.69
CA CYS A 71 -7.78 10.33 -14.05
C CYS A 71 -7.06 10.77 -12.75
N TYR A 72 -6.40 11.93 -12.73
CA TYR A 72 -5.76 12.44 -11.52
C TYR A 72 -6.77 12.89 -10.46
N ALA A 73 -7.83 13.59 -10.88
CA ALA A 73 -8.87 14.07 -9.98
C ALA A 73 -9.62 12.90 -9.34
N LEU A 74 -10.03 11.91 -10.13
CA LEU A 74 -10.78 10.75 -9.68
C LEU A 74 -9.88 9.74 -8.98
N GLY A 75 -8.71 9.40 -9.51
CA GLY A 75 -7.83 8.36 -8.96
C GLY A 75 -6.99 8.79 -7.75
N GLN A 76 -6.49 10.03 -7.75
CA GLN A 76 -5.58 10.53 -6.70
C GLN A 76 -6.16 11.67 -5.87
N GLY A 77 -7.30 12.23 -6.28
CA GLY A 77 -7.82 13.46 -5.66
C GLY A 77 -6.96 14.68 -5.97
N TYR A 78 -6.11 14.60 -7.00
CA TYR A 78 -5.16 15.64 -7.37
C TYR A 78 -5.66 16.45 -8.56
N ILE A 79 -5.40 17.75 -8.57
CA ILE A 79 -5.74 18.63 -9.70
C ILE A 79 -4.46 18.98 -10.44
N SER A 80 -4.29 18.40 -11.62
CA SER A 80 -3.08 18.57 -12.44
C SER A 80 -3.04 19.86 -13.25
N ASN A 81 -4.19 20.49 -13.50
CA ASN A 81 -4.29 21.71 -14.29
C ASN A 81 -4.33 22.96 -13.41
N ASN A 82 -3.40 23.89 -13.64
CA ASN A 82 -3.28 25.12 -12.85
C ASN A 82 -4.48 26.06 -13.01
N GLU A 83 -5.19 26.04 -14.15
CA GLU A 83 -6.39 26.87 -14.36
C GLU A 83 -7.56 26.34 -13.54
N VAL A 84 -7.77 25.02 -13.56
CA VAL A 84 -8.76 24.32 -12.75
C VAL A 84 -8.43 24.48 -11.27
N LEU A 85 -7.15 24.36 -10.87
CA LEU A 85 -6.71 24.62 -9.50
C LEU A 85 -7.00 26.08 -9.07
N LYS A 86 -6.78 27.06 -9.94
CA LYS A 86 -7.15 28.46 -9.68
C LYS A 86 -8.65 28.62 -9.54
N ALA A 87 -9.45 27.93 -10.37
CA ALA A 87 -10.90 27.92 -10.24
C ALA A 87 -11.29 27.38 -8.86
N VAL A 88 -10.85 26.18 -8.48
CA VAL A 88 -11.08 25.57 -7.17
C VAL A 88 -10.64 26.48 -6.01
N ASN A 89 -9.44 27.06 -6.06
CA ASN A 89 -8.92 27.90 -4.98
C ASN A 89 -9.66 29.25 -4.86
N ARG A 90 -10.11 29.83 -5.98
CA ARG A 90 -10.98 31.04 -5.96
C ARG A 90 -12.34 30.75 -5.34
N GLN A 91 -12.81 29.49 -5.37
CA GLN A 91 -14.04 29.09 -4.71
C GLN A 91 -13.91 29.11 -3.18
N GLY A 92 -12.71 28.87 -2.63
CA GLY A 92 -12.47 28.81 -1.18
C GLY A 92 -12.56 30.14 -0.43
N THR A 93 -12.56 31.29 -1.13
CA THR A 93 -12.58 32.61 -0.49
C THR A 93 -13.93 33.33 -0.53
N SER A 94 -14.93 32.86 -1.30
CA SER A 94 -16.19 33.64 -1.46
C SER A 94 -17.40 32.93 -2.13
N ILE A 95 -17.66 31.63 -1.90
CA ILE A 95 -18.78 30.92 -2.59
C ILE A 95 -19.81 30.25 -1.63
N PRO A 96 -21.12 30.24 -1.98
CA PRO A 96 -22.19 29.64 -1.19
C PRO A 96 -22.01 28.13 -0.96
N VAL A 97 -22.54 27.65 0.17
CA VAL A 97 -22.60 26.25 0.61
C VAL A 97 -23.12 25.27 -0.48
N ASP A 98 -23.85 25.78 -1.49
CA ASP A 98 -24.55 24.98 -2.51
C ASP A 98 -23.69 24.48 -3.69
N LYS A 99 -22.50 25.04 -3.96
CA LYS A 99 -21.73 24.64 -5.16
C LYS A 99 -21.08 23.26 -5.07
N ASP A 100 -20.67 22.84 -3.87
CA ASP A 100 -20.18 21.48 -3.66
C ASP A 100 -21.28 20.44 -3.92
N GLN A 101 -22.55 20.79 -3.65
CA GLN A 101 -23.67 19.88 -3.88
C GLN A 101 -23.84 19.56 -5.38
N ASN A 102 -23.63 20.54 -6.26
CA ASN A 102 -23.71 20.34 -7.71
C ASN A 102 -22.63 19.37 -8.25
N ILE A 103 -21.45 19.33 -7.63
CA ILE A 103 -20.40 18.35 -7.98
C ILE A 103 -20.81 16.99 -7.42
N ARG A 104 -21.27 16.94 -6.16
CA ARG A 104 -21.63 15.69 -5.49
C ARG A 104 -22.81 14.97 -6.14
N ASP A 105 -23.81 15.72 -6.60
CA ASP A 105 -25.00 15.17 -7.27
C ASP A 105 -24.66 14.59 -8.65
N ALA A 106 -23.67 15.16 -9.34
CA ALA A 106 -23.26 14.73 -10.67
C ALA A 106 -22.17 13.65 -10.64
N ASN A 107 -21.25 13.73 -9.67
CA ASN A 107 -20.05 12.91 -9.58
C ASN A 107 -19.98 12.20 -8.22
N PRO A 108 -20.67 11.05 -8.07
CA PRO A 108 -20.69 10.30 -6.82
C PRO A 108 -19.30 9.82 -6.37
N MET A 109 -18.37 9.57 -7.31
CA MET A 109 -16.99 9.19 -6.98
C MET A 109 -16.25 10.31 -6.25
N LEU A 110 -16.30 11.55 -6.76
CA LEU A 110 -15.75 12.71 -6.05
C LEU A 110 -16.52 13.04 -4.78
N SER A 111 -17.82 12.75 -4.72
CA SER A 111 -18.55 12.93 -3.47
C SER A 111 -18.03 12.02 -2.35
N ILE A 112 -17.78 10.74 -2.64
CA ILE A 112 -17.33 9.79 -1.62
C ILE A 112 -15.84 9.93 -1.30
N PHE A 113 -14.96 10.09 -2.31
CA PHE A 113 -13.51 10.10 -2.10
C PHE A 113 -12.89 11.50 -2.03
N GLY A 114 -13.61 12.53 -2.50
CA GLY A 114 -13.13 13.91 -2.50
C GLY A 114 -12.02 14.18 -3.52
N ARG A 115 -11.55 15.42 -3.55
CA ARG A 115 -10.37 15.88 -4.28
C ARG A 115 -9.73 17.04 -3.52
N TRP A 116 -8.61 17.58 -4.01
CA TRP A 116 -8.06 18.84 -3.49
C TRP A 116 -9.13 19.92 -3.43
N GLY A 117 -9.43 20.44 -2.24
CA GLY A 117 -10.48 21.44 -2.01
C GLY A 117 -11.92 20.90 -1.95
N LEU A 118 -12.14 19.58 -1.92
CA LEU A 118 -13.46 18.96 -1.70
C LEU A 118 -13.32 17.74 -0.76
N GLU A 119 -13.90 17.81 0.45
CA GLU A 119 -13.86 16.69 1.40
C GLU A 119 -14.68 15.49 0.88
N GLY A 120 -14.11 14.29 0.94
CA GLY A 120 -14.84 13.05 0.66
C GLY A 120 -15.78 12.65 1.82
N LYS A 121 -16.93 12.06 1.50
CA LYS A 121 -17.89 11.55 2.51
C LYS A 121 -17.44 10.24 3.15
N LEU A 122 -16.58 9.45 2.52
CA LEU A 122 -16.10 8.17 3.02
C LEU A 122 -14.89 8.36 3.94
N GLY A 123 -15.06 8.06 5.21
CA GLY A 123 -13.97 7.88 6.16
C GLY A 123 -13.54 6.42 6.23
N VAL A 124 -12.25 6.16 5.99
CA VAL A 124 -11.63 4.83 6.10
C VAL A 124 -10.71 4.79 7.32
N GLY A 125 -10.91 3.83 8.21
CA GLY A 125 -10.11 3.64 9.42
C GLY A 125 -8.80 2.90 9.15
N GLN A 126 -7.89 2.91 10.12
CA GLN A 126 -6.75 1.98 10.11
C GLN A 126 -7.28 0.56 10.33
N ALA A 127 -6.63 -0.45 9.76
CA ALA A 127 -6.94 -1.84 10.07
C ALA A 127 -5.94 -2.36 11.12
N TYR A 128 -6.37 -2.45 12.37
CA TYR A 128 -5.49 -2.82 13.50
C TYR A 128 -5.47 -4.32 13.71
N CYS A 129 -4.29 -4.90 13.92
CA CYS A 129 -4.18 -6.28 14.37
C CYS A 129 -4.98 -6.55 15.65
N SER A 130 -5.53 -7.76 15.76
CA SER A 130 -6.17 -8.26 16.98
C SER A 130 -5.21 -8.36 18.17
N ASP A 131 -3.91 -8.54 17.91
CA ASP A 131 -2.89 -8.77 18.91
C ASP A 131 -1.51 -8.23 18.48
N THR A 132 -0.56 -8.22 19.41
CA THR A 132 0.80 -7.70 19.21
C THR A 132 1.75 -8.68 18.51
N SER A 133 1.34 -9.94 18.34
CA SER A 133 2.15 -10.99 17.70
C SER A 133 1.95 -11.07 16.19
N CYS A 134 1.11 -10.19 15.62
CA CYS A 134 0.72 -10.23 14.21
C CYS A 134 1.82 -9.90 13.22
N VAL A 135 2.93 -9.31 13.68
CA VAL A 135 4.01 -8.84 12.82
C VAL A 135 5.21 -9.77 12.94
N GLU A 136 5.76 -10.21 11.80
CA GLU A 136 7.00 -10.96 11.75
C GLU A 136 7.98 -10.40 10.73
N THR A 137 9.25 -10.77 10.89
CA THR A 137 10.27 -10.55 9.87
C THR A 137 10.30 -11.76 8.94
N PHE A 138 9.85 -11.56 7.70
CA PHE A 138 9.92 -12.56 6.65
C PHE A 138 11.32 -12.56 6.03
N GLU A 139 12.08 -13.62 6.29
CA GLU A 139 13.37 -13.85 5.66
C GLU A 139 13.19 -14.26 4.20
N ARG A 140 13.99 -13.69 3.32
CA ARG A 140 13.88 -13.92 1.87
C ARG A 140 15.10 -14.70 1.38
N GLY A 141 14.90 -15.42 0.29
CA GLY A 141 15.97 -16.19 -0.35
C GLY A 141 17.04 -15.31 -1.01
N PHE A 142 17.90 -15.93 -1.81
CA PHE A 142 18.96 -15.26 -2.54
C PHE A 142 18.64 -15.17 -4.02
N ARG A 143 19.11 -14.11 -4.69
CA ARG A 143 19.19 -14.12 -6.14
C ARG A 143 20.28 -15.12 -6.54
N VAL A 144 19.87 -16.26 -7.09
CA VAL A 144 20.78 -17.29 -7.55
C VAL A 144 21.33 -16.89 -8.91
N ASP A 145 22.63 -17.05 -9.09
CA ASP A 145 23.29 -16.88 -10.37
C ASP A 145 22.72 -17.85 -11.42
N GLN A 146 22.38 -17.30 -12.58
CA GLN A 146 21.76 -18.05 -13.68
C GLN A 146 22.68 -19.12 -14.27
N PHE A 147 23.99 -18.89 -14.29
CA PHE A 147 24.96 -19.84 -14.81
C PHE A 147 25.22 -20.96 -13.81
N SER A 148 25.14 -20.68 -12.51
CA SER A 148 25.11 -21.70 -11.47
C SER A 148 23.86 -22.58 -11.56
N ARG A 149 22.70 -22.00 -11.90
CA ARG A 149 21.44 -22.75 -12.05
C ARG A 149 21.37 -23.56 -13.33
N ASN A 150 21.95 -23.07 -14.43
CA ASN A 150 22.06 -23.78 -15.69
C ASN A 150 23.43 -23.47 -16.33
N PRO A 151 24.44 -24.35 -16.11
CA PRO A 151 25.80 -24.16 -16.63
C PRO A 151 25.90 -24.12 -18.16
N GLU A 152 24.99 -24.78 -18.89
CA GLU A 152 25.02 -24.83 -20.36
C GLU A 152 24.83 -23.45 -20.99
N ARG A 153 24.26 -22.50 -20.26
CA ARG A 153 24.08 -21.12 -20.71
C ARG A 153 25.40 -20.40 -20.99
N ILE A 154 26.49 -20.82 -20.35
CA ILE A 154 27.83 -20.26 -20.61
C ILE A 154 28.23 -20.48 -22.07
N GLY A 155 27.87 -21.62 -22.66
CA GLY A 155 28.18 -21.94 -24.06
C GLY A 155 27.46 -21.05 -25.10
N ASN A 156 26.46 -20.28 -24.68
CA ASN A 156 25.72 -19.35 -25.54
C ASN A 156 26.21 -17.90 -25.42
N LEU A 157 27.25 -17.65 -24.63
CA LEU A 157 27.84 -16.33 -24.49
C LEU A 157 28.69 -15.98 -25.72
N ALA A 158 28.74 -14.68 -26.04
CA ALA A 158 29.65 -14.17 -27.05
C ALA A 158 31.12 -14.44 -26.66
N GLU A 159 32.01 -14.44 -27.65
CA GLU A 159 33.44 -14.63 -27.43
C GLU A 159 33.98 -13.65 -26.38
N GLY A 160 34.81 -14.14 -25.45
CA GLY A 160 35.36 -13.36 -24.32
C GLY A 160 34.41 -13.10 -23.14
N ALA A 161 33.09 -13.30 -23.28
CA ALA A 161 32.14 -13.03 -22.19
C ALA A 161 32.17 -14.08 -21.06
N SER A 162 32.57 -15.32 -21.36
CA SER A 162 32.78 -16.34 -20.31
C SER A 162 33.96 -15.99 -19.41
N GLU A 163 35.05 -15.51 -19.99
CA GLU A 163 36.24 -15.06 -19.23
C GLU A 163 35.93 -13.83 -18.40
N GLN A 164 35.13 -12.90 -18.96
CA GLN A 164 34.63 -11.75 -18.24
C GLN A 164 33.82 -12.16 -17.00
N TYR A 165 32.91 -13.12 -17.15
CA TYR A 165 32.10 -13.62 -16.06
C TYR A 165 32.94 -14.24 -14.93
N GLU A 166 33.97 -15.04 -15.25
CA GLU A 166 34.86 -15.60 -14.22
C GLU A 166 35.67 -14.52 -13.50
N ARG A 167 36.20 -13.51 -14.23
CA ARG A 167 36.87 -12.36 -13.60
C ARG A 167 35.96 -11.63 -12.61
N ILE A 168 34.68 -11.43 -12.98
CA ILE A 168 33.70 -10.81 -12.09
C ILE A 168 33.52 -11.65 -10.83
N LYS A 169 33.35 -12.97 -10.96
CA LYS A 169 33.16 -13.87 -9.80
C LYS A 169 34.36 -13.90 -8.87
N GLU A 170 35.56 -14.01 -9.40
CA GLU A 170 36.78 -14.02 -8.59
C GLU A 170 36.94 -12.72 -7.81
N THR A 171 36.73 -11.58 -8.49
CA THR A 171 36.78 -10.25 -7.87
C THR A 171 35.75 -10.14 -6.74
N GLN A 172 34.50 -10.56 -6.98
CA GLN A 172 33.45 -10.52 -5.96
C GLN A 172 33.75 -11.44 -4.77
N LYS A 173 34.32 -12.63 -5.01
CA LYS A 173 34.72 -13.56 -3.94
C LYS A 173 35.83 -12.98 -3.06
N LEU A 174 36.83 -12.33 -3.66
CA LEU A 174 37.92 -11.66 -2.93
C LEU A 174 37.40 -10.52 -2.06
N LEU A 175 36.55 -9.65 -2.62
CA LEU A 175 35.94 -8.53 -1.89
C LEU A 175 35.05 -9.02 -0.74
N ALA A 176 34.25 -10.07 -0.97
CA ALA A 176 33.39 -10.67 0.07
C ALA A 176 34.21 -11.22 1.23
N SER A 177 35.29 -11.99 0.94
CA SER A 177 36.20 -12.54 1.96
C SER A 177 36.86 -11.44 2.79
N GLY A 178 37.36 -10.39 2.14
CA GLY A 178 37.94 -9.22 2.82
C GLY A 178 36.94 -8.55 3.77
N ARG A 179 35.72 -8.30 3.29
CA ARG A 179 34.64 -7.72 4.12
C ARG A 179 34.24 -8.62 5.29
N GLU A 180 34.15 -9.93 5.08
CA GLU A 180 33.80 -10.88 6.15
C GLU A 180 34.86 -10.88 7.26
N SER A 181 36.15 -10.82 6.91
CA SER A 181 37.25 -10.75 7.87
C SER A 181 37.16 -9.50 8.76
N LEU A 182 36.86 -8.34 8.16
CA LEU A 182 36.67 -7.07 8.86
C LEU A 182 35.42 -7.11 9.75
N ALA A 183 34.30 -7.67 9.27
CA ALA A 183 33.07 -7.81 10.04
C ALA A 183 33.24 -8.73 11.27
N LYS A 184 34.04 -9.81 11.15
CA LYS A 184 34.42 -10.68 12.27
C LYS A 184 35.25 -9.92 13.30
N THR A 185 36.27 -9.18 12.87
CA THR A 185 37.10 -8.33 13.76
C THR A 185 36.25 -7.29 14.49
N LYS A 186 35.33 -6.61 13.78
CA LYS A 186 34.37 -5.67 14.39
C LYS A 186 33.53 -6.34 15.47
N SER A 187 32.97 -7.52 15.19
CA SER A 187 32.13 -8.27 16.14
C SER A 187 32.91 -8.67 17.40
N GLN A 188 34.16 -9.09 17.25
CA GLN A 188 35.05 -9.40 18.38
C GLN A 188 35.35 -8.16 19.23
N LEU A 189 35.62 -7.02 18.59
CA LEU A 189 35.86 -5.76 19.28
C LEU A 189 34.62 -5.26 20.04
N ILE A 190 33.41 -5.41 19.47
CA ILE A 190 32.15 -5.08 20.16
C ILE A 190 31.98 -5.95 21.40
N LYS A 191 32.19 -7.27 21.29
CA LYS A 191 32.13 -8.19 22.44
C LYS A 191 33.14 -7.81 23.52
N LYS A 192 34.38 -7.48 23.13
CA LYS A 192 35.43 -7.02 24.06
C LYS A 192 35.07 -5.69 24.74
N MET A 193 34.46 -4.77 24.01
CA MET A 193 34.01 -3.47 24.52
C MET A 193 32.90 -3.61 25.59
N MET A 194 32.01 -4.61 25.45
CA MET A 194 30.95 -4.88 26.44
C MET A 194 31.51 -5.33 27.81
N SER A 195 32.71 -5.92 27.84
CA SER A 195 33.37 -6.42 29.06
C SER A 195 34.37 -5.44 29.69
N LEU A 196 34.58 -4.25 29.13
CA LEU A 196 35.61 -3.30 29.58
C LEU A 196 35.05 -2.08 30.32
N PRO A 197 35.84 -1.42 31.19
CA PRO A 197 35.52 -0.12 31.79
C PRO A 197 35.41 1.00 30.74
N ASP A 198 34.63 2.06 31.03
CA ASP A 198 34.32 3.12 30.06
C ASP A 198 35.54 3.87 29.52
N GLU A 199 36.61 3.98 30.32
CA GLU A 199 37.86 4.66 29.93
C GLU A 199 38.60 3.95 28.79
N GLU A 200 38.49 2.62 28.69
CA GLU A 200 39.13 1.83 27.63
C GLU A 200 38.27 1.70 26.36
N LYS A 201 36.96 1.96 26.47
CA LYS A 201 36.01 1.87 25.33
C LYS A 201 36.29 2.91 24.25
N ALA A 202 36.88 4.06 24.58
CA ALA A 202 37.17 5.12 23.62
C ALA A 202 38.14 4.64 22.51
N SER A 203 39.16 3.87 22.87
CA SER A 203 40.14 3.32 21.92
C SER A 203 39.51 2.29 20.97
N ILE A 204 38.63 1.42 21.50
CA ILE A 204 37.93 0.40 20.73
C ILE A 204 36.88 1.02 19.81
N ARG A 205 36.17 2.07 20.24
CA ARG A 205 35.25 2.83 19.38
C ARG A 205 35.98 3.43 18.16
N LYS A 206 37.21 3.92 18.34
CA LYS A 206 38.03 4.43 17.23
C LYS A 206 38.39 3.32 16.25
N GLN A 207 38.77 2.13 16.73
CA GLN A 207 39.05 0.97 15.88
C GLN A 207 37.80 0.49 15.12
N ILE A 208 36.63 0.46 15.78
CA ILE A 208 35.35 0.11 15.14
C ILE A 208 35.04 1.10 14.01
N ARG A 209 35.18 2.40 14.24
CA ARG A 209 34.97 3.42 13.19
C ARG A 209 35.95 3.27 12.02
N GLN A 210 37.21 2.92 12.29
CA GLN A 210 38.18 2.66 11.23
C GLN A 210 37.76 1.44 10.39
N ILE A 211 37.37 0.35 11.04
CA ILE A 211 36.87 -0.85 10.34
C ILE A 211 35.61 -0.54 9.54
N GLU A 212 34.71 0.31 10.02
CA GLU A 212 33.55 0.78 9.25
C GLU A 212 33.98 1.55 8.00
N ALA A 213 34.94 2.46 8.11
CA ALA A 213 35.49 3.18 6.97
C ALA A 213 36.18 2.25 5.97
N ASP A 214 36.93 1.25 6.45
CA ASP A 214 37.60 0.27 5.59
C ASP A 214 36.59 -0.62 4.85
N ILE A 215 35.48 -1.00 5.51
CA ILE A 215 34.38 -1.72 4.86
C ILE A 215 33.72 -0.86 3.78
N ASP A 216 33.57 0.44 4.00
CA ASP A 216 33.00 1.34 3.00
C ASP A 216 33.96 1.57 1.83
N LEU A 217 35.26 1.65 2.07
CA LEU A 217 36.27 1.71 1.01
C LEU A 217 36.25 0.47 0.10
N ILE A 218 36.02 -0.73 0.66
CA ILE A 218 35.87 -1.96 -0.13
C ILE A 218 34.68 -1.89 -1.09
N LYS A 219 33.58 -1.19 -0.72
CA LYS A 219 32.40 -1.02 -1.60
C LYS A 219 32.67 -0.08 -2.77
N GLU A 220 33.61 0.85 -2.61
CA GLU A 220 33.97 1.85 -3.62
C GLU A 220 35.06 1.36 -4.59
N ILE A 221 35.64 0.18 -4.38
CA ILE A 221 36.63 -0.40 -5.30
C ILE A 221 35.99 -0.54 -6.69
N PRO A 222 36.54 0.11 -7.73
CA PRO A 222 36.02 -0.02 -9.08
C PRO A 222 36.15 -1.46 -9.56
N THR A 223 35.02 -2.06 -9.89
CA THR A 223 34.95 -3.42 -10.45
C THR A 223 34.10 -3.40 -11.71
N GLU A 224 34.30 -4.40 -12.57
CA GLU A 224 33.44 -4.59 -13.75
C GLU A 224 31.96 -4.79 -13.37
N ALA A 225 31.67 -5.21 -12.12
CA ALA A 225 30.32 -5.33 -11.57
C ALA A 225 30.26 -4.84 -10.12
N LYS A 226 29.75 -3.62 -9.92
CA LYS A 226 29.60 -2.97 -8.61
C LYS A 226 28.70 -3.75 -7.63
N GLU A 227 27.70 -4.45 -8.15
CA GLU A 227 26.74 -5.23 -7.35
C GLU A 227 27.06 -6.71 -7.42
N SER A 228 26.96 -7.41 -6.28
CA SER A 228 27.18 -8.85 -6.24
C SER A 228 26.15 -9.59 -7.09
N ILE A 229 26.62 -10.56 -7.89
CA ILE A 229 25.76 -11.44 -8.70
C ILE A 229 24.80 -12.21 -7.79
N GLN A 230 25.31 -12.72 -6.65
CA GLN A 230 24.53 -13.41 -5.63
C GLN A 230 24.23 -12.47 -4.47
N ARG A 231 23.07 -11.81 -4.53
CA ARG A 231 22.64 -10.87 -3.49
C ARG A 231 21.55 -11.49 -2.61
N PRO A 232 21.73 -11.55 -1.28
CA PRO A 232 20.63 -11.81 -0.36
C PRO A 232 19.52 -10.81 -0.61
N ILE A 233 18.29 -11.29 -0.59
CA ILE A 233 17.15 -10.40 -0.65
C ILE A 233 16.86 -9.94 0.78
N ASP A 234 16.81 -8.63 0.99
CA ASP A 234 16.59 -8.05 2.31
C ASP A 234 15.29 -8.60 2.92
N SER A 235 15.35 -8.94 4.22
CA SER A 235 14.18 -9.35 4.96
C SER A 235 13.17 -8.21 5.04
N LEU A 236 11.90 -8.57 5.20
CA LEU A 236 10.80 -7.62 5.20
C LEU A 236 9.92 -7.86 6.42
N GLU A 237 9.55 -6.79 7.11
CA GLU A 237 8.54 -6.87 8.16
C GLU A 237 7.15 -6.92 7.53
N VAL A 238 6.34 -7.90 7.93
CA VAL A 238 5.03 -8.20 7.34
C VAL A 238 4.00 -8.49 8.42
N ILE A 239 2.74 -8.23 8.12
CA ILE A 239 1.61 -8.78 8.88
C ILE A 239 1.40 -10.22 8.40
N LYS A 240 1.36 -11.16 9.33
CA LYS A 240 1.20 -12.60 9.06
C LYS A 240 -0.17 -12.90 8.42
N PRO A 241 -0.25 -13.92 7.55
CA PRO A 241 -1.51 -14.52 7.14
C PRO A 241 -2.40 -14.86 8.33
N GLU A 242 -3.71 -14.90 8.08
CA GLU A 242 -4.77 -15.25 9.02
C GLU A 242 -4.91 -14.29 10.21
N THR A 243 -4.11 -13.21 10.27
CA THR A 243 -4.25 -12.18 11.29
C THR A 243 -5.53 -11.38 11.06
N LYS A 244 -6.47 -11.44 12.00
CA LYS A 244 -7.66 -10.60 11.94
C LYS A 244 -7.32 -9.13 12.18
N LEU A 245 -7.52 -8.28 11.17
CA LEU A 245 -7.36 -6.83 11.28
C LEU A 245 -8.72 -6.17 11.51
N ASN A 246 -8.95 -5.62 12.70
CA ASN A 246 -10.16 -4.87 13.03
C ASN A 246 -10.22 -3.59 12.19
N HIS A 247 -11.26 -3.44 11.38
CA HIS A 247 -11.39 -2.34 10.42
C HIS A 247 -12.79 -1.72 10.44
N ARG A 248 -12.86 -0.41 10.24
CA ARG A 248 -14.11 0.35 10.22
C ARG A 248 -14.10 1.41 9.13
N MET A 249 -15.26 1.62 8.50
CA MET A 249 -15.50 2.73 7.59
C MET A 249 -16.78 3.48 7.97
N CYS A 250 -16.87 4.73 7.58
CA CYS A 250 -18.04 5.59 7.83
C CYS A 250 -18.32 6.42 6.58
N LEU A 251 -19.46 6.19 5.94
CA LEU A 251 -19.93 7.00 4.83
C LEU A 251 -20.94 8.01 5.36
N LYS A 252 -20.55 9.28 5.43
CA LYS A 252 -21.29 10.34 6.11
C LYS A 252 -22.34 10.97 5.19
N ARG A 253 -23.58 11.13 5.67
CA ARG A 253 -24.65 11.89 4.98
C ARG A 253 -24.74 11.56 3.48
N ALA A 254 -24.75 10.28 3.16
CA ALA A 254 -24.76 9.78 1.80
C ALA A 254 -26.18 9.49 1.30
N SER A 255 -26.39 9.74 0.02
CA SER A 255 -27.54 9.23 -0.73
C SER A 255 -27.44 7.71 -0.94
N VAL A 256 -28.51 7.10 -1.42
CA VAL A 256 -28.54 5.68 -1.79
C VAL A 256 -27.55 5.39 -2.93
N ALA A 257 -27.45 6.27 -3.93
CA ALA A 257 -26.48 6.14 -5.02
C ALA A 257 -25.02 6.30 -4.56
N GLU A 258 -24.73 7.18 -3.60
CA GLU A 258 -23.39 7.31 -3.02
C GLU A 258 -22.99 6.09 -2.18
N LEU A 259 -23.96 5.45 -1.49
CA LEU A 259 -23.74 4.14 -0.89
C LEU A 259 -23.43 3.10 -1.98
N GLY A 260 -24.20 3.09 -3.07
CA GLY A 260 -23.97 2.24 -4.23
C GLY A 260 -22.56 2.40 -4.80
N ALA A 261 -22.08 3.63 -4.99
CA ALA A 261 -20.73 3.90 -5.45
C ALA A 261 -19.66 3.28 -4.53
N ALA A 262 -19.85 3.37 -3.20
CA ALA A 262 -18.95 2.74 -2.24
C ALA A 262 -19.01 1.20 -2.29
N LEU A 263 -20.18 0.61 -2.52
CA LEU A 263 -20.35 -0.83 -2.69
C LEU A 263 -19.72 -1.34 -4.00
N HIS A 264 -19.85 -0.59 -5.10
CA HIS A 264 -19.17 -0.88 -6.36
C HIS A 264 -17.65 -0.75 -6.24
N ALA A 265 -17.15 0.18 -5.41
CA ALA A 265 -15.72 0.23 -5.08
C ALA A 265 -15.24 -1.08 -4.42
N LEU A 266 -16.02 -1.62 -3.49
CA LEU A 266 -15.72 -2.89 -2.81
C LEU A 266 -15.86 -4.09 -3.77
N GLY A 267 -16.90 -4.11 -4.61
CA GLY A 267 -17.11 -5.15 -5.61
C GLY A 267 -16.03 -5.16 -6.69
N GLN A 268 -15.58 -4.00 -7.15
CA GLN A 268 -14.46 -3.95 -8.10
C GLN A 268 -13.14 -4.35 -7.44
N PHE A 269 -12.93 -3.99 -6.17
CA PHE A 269 -11.77 -4.41 -5.39
C PHE A 269 -11.74 -5.94 -5.18
N SER A 270 -12.89 -6.60 -5.07
CA SER A 270 -12.96 -8.05 -4.86
C SER A 270 -12.44 -8.87 -6.03
N MET A 271 -12.34 -8.29 -7.23
CA MET A 271 -11.81 -8.99 -8.42
C MET A 271 -10.33 -9.36 -8.26
N LEU A 272 -9.60 -8.57 -7.46
CA LEU A 272 -8.23 -8.86 -7.05
C LEU A 272 -8.01 -8.19 -5.69
N PRO A 273 -8.45 -8.80 -4.58
CA PRO A 273 -8.49 -8.16 -3.28
C PRO A 273 -7.10 -8.16 -2.66
N LYS A 274 -6.22 -7.31 -3.21
CA LYS A 274 -4.82 -7.19 -2.81
C LYS A 274 -4.52 -5.83 -2.22
N LEU A 275 -3.92 -5.86 -1.04
CA LEU A 275 -3.41 -4.70 -0.32
C LEU A 275 -1.89 -4.77 -0.17
N GLY A 276 -1.24 -3.63 0.01
CA GLY A 276 0.21 -3.58 0.23
C GLY A 276 1.01 -3.73 -1.07
N GLY A 277 2.23 -4.26 -0.97
CA GLY A 277 3.16 -4.39 -2.08
C GLY A 277 3.49 -5.84 -2.42
N TYR A 278 4.59 -6.04 -3.15
CA TYR A 278 5.14 -7.37 -3.45
C TYR A 278 4.17 -8.33 -4.20
N HIS A 279 3.27 -7.79 -5.02
CA HIS A 279 2.30 -8.60 -5.77
C HIS A 279 2.92 -9.69 -6.67
N ARG A 280 4.15 -9.48 -7.16
CA ARG A 280 4.92 -10.50 -7.92
C ARG A 280 5.25 -11.76 -7.11
N SER A 281 5.24 -11.67 -5.78
CA SER A 281 5.41 -12.78 -4.84
C SER A 281 4.07 -13.25 -4.26
N ASN A 282 2.96 -12.89 -4.91
CA ASN A 282 1.59 -13.15 -4.47
C ASN A 282 1.14 -12.50 -3.14
N PHE A 283 1.96 -11.63 -2.56
CA PHE A 283 1.65 -10.97 -1.28
C PHE A 283 0.42 -10.07 -1.37
N GLY A 284 -0.20 -9.88 -0.21
CA GLY A 284 -1.24 -8.89 -0.01
C GLY A 284 -2.67 -9.35 -0.27
N LEU A 285 -2.90 -10.61 -0.63
CA LEU A 285 -4.27 -11.14 -0.79
C LEU A 285 -5.01 -11.07 0.55
N VAL A 286 -6.24 -10.53 0.53
CA VAL A 286 -7.08 -10.38 1.72
C VAL A 286 -8.50 -10.88 1.49
N GLN A 287 -9.13 -11.34 2.57
CA GLN A 287 -10.58 -11.49 2.70
C GLN A 287 -11.11 -10.36 3.58
N CYS A 288 -12.35 -9.94 3.36
CA CYS A 288 -12.97 -8.87 4.12
C CYS A 288 -14.39 -9.20 4.53
N GLU A 289 -14.82 -8.71 5.69
CA GLU A 289 -16.19 -8.82 6.15
C GLU A 289 -16.58 -7.54 6.90
N TRP A 290 -17.73 -6.95 6.57
CA TRP A 290 -18.27 -5.79 7.27
C TRP A 290 -19.78 -5.90 7.49
N GLU A 291 -20.22 -5.71 8.73
CA GLU A 291 -21.60 -5.40 9.04
C GLU A 291 -21.89 -3.93 8.75
N VAL A 292 -22.98 -3.67 8.00
CA VAL A 292 -23.42 -2.32 7.67
C VAL A 292 -24.60 -1.92 8.55
N SER A 293 -24.53 -0.73 9.13
CA SER A 293 -25.56 -0.21 10.02
C SER A 293 -25.82 1.28 9.84
N VAL A 294 -27.01 1.72 10.22
CA VAL A 294 -27.43 3.14 10.22
C VAL A 294 -27.76 3.60 11.64
N PRO A 295 -27.58 4.89 11.97
CA PRO A 295 -28.01 5.42 13.26
C PRO A 295 -29.53 5.37 13.40
N THR A 296 -29.99 5.18 14.62
CA THR A 296 -31.41 5.20 14.99
C THR A 296 -31.76 6.49 15.72
N LYS A 297 -33.04 6.83 15.80
CA LYS A 297 -33.52 8.01 16.55
C LYS A 297 -33.23 7.92 18.06
N THR A 298 -32.97 6.72 18.57
CA THR A 298 -32.67 6.44 19.98
C THR A 298 -31.17 6.33 20.25
N TYR A 299 -30.33 6.96 19.42
CA TYR A 299 -28.87 6.96 19.52
C TYR A 299 -28.17 5.58 19.41
N GLY A 300 -28.92 4.52 19.06
CA GLY A 300 -28.37 3.20 18.74
C GLY A 300 -28.05 3.03 17.25
N ARG A 301 -27.64 1.83 16.85
CA ARG A 301 -27.42 1.44 15.44
C ARG A 301 -28.36 0.30 15.05
N LYS A 302 -28.94 0.38 13.85
CA LYS A 302 -29.72 -0.69 13.23
C LYS A 302 -28.89 -1.31 12.11
N LYS A 303 -28.65 -2.62 12.19
CA LYS A 303 -28.05 -3.39 11.09
C LYS A 303 -28.97 -3.35 9.87
N ILE A 304 -28.40 -3.08 8.70
CA ILE A 304 -29.09 -3.06 7.42
C ILE A 304 -28.57 -4.12 6.45
N GLY A 305 -27.41 -4.71 6.72
CA GLY A 305 -26.84 -5.72 5.84
C GLY A 305 -25.45 -6.20 6.24
N LEU A 306 -24.88 -7.05 5.40
CA LEU A 306 -23.55 -7.63 5.52
C LEU A 306 -22.85 -7.58 4.16
N ILE A 307 -21.54 -7.37 4.18
CA ILE A 307 -20.69 -7.39 2.99
C ILE A 307 -19.54 -8.35 3.24
N LYS A 308 -19.25 -9.21 2.27
CA LYS A 308 -18.11 -10.13 2.29
C LYS A 308 -17.32 -10.08 1.00
N ILE A 309 -16.01 -10.20 1.14
CA ILE A 309 -15.04 -10.45 0.07
C ILE A 309 -14.26 -11.69 0.47
N ASP A 310 -14.42 -12.77 -0.28
CA ASP A 310 -13.77 -14.04 -0.03
C ASP A 310 -13.38 -14.72 -1.36
N ASP A 311 -13.04 -16.01 -1.30
CA ASP A 311 -12.60 -16.76 -2.47
C ASP A 311 -13.72 -16.95 -3.51
N ASP A 312 -14.98 -16.81 -3.10
CA ASP A 312 -16.16 -16.88 -3.99
C ASP A 312 -16.51 -15.52 -4.61
N GLY A 313 -15.80 -14.44 -4.20
CA GLY A 313 -15.93 -13.10 -4.77
C GLY A 313 -16.56 -12.10 -3.81
N PHE A 314 -17.55 -11.33 -4.31
CA PHE A 314 -18.22 -10.27 -3.55
C PHE A 314 -19.65 -10.65 -3.25
N THR A 315 -20.00 -10.69 -1.96
CA THR A 315 -21.36 -10.94 -1.49
C THR A 315 -21.89 -9.73 -0.74
N VAL A 316 -23.12 -9.35 -1.06
CA VAL A 316 -23.88 -8.29 -0.38
C VAL A 316 -25.19 -8.89 0.09
N GLU A 317 -25.51 -8.72 1.37
CA GLU A 317 -26.79 -9.13 1.95
C GLU A 317 -27.52 -7.89 2.46
N GLY A 318 -28.79 -7.74 2.06
CA GLY A 318 -29.73 -6.76 2.62
C GLY A 318 -30.29 -5.83 1.56
N ASP A 319 -31.63 -5.76 1.49
CA ASP A 319 -32.40 -5.09 0.44
C ASP A 319 -31.90 -3.66 0.12
N LEU A 320 -31.58 -2.86 1.15
CA LEU A 320 -31.11 -1.49 0.97
C LEU A 320 -29.71 -1.42 0.32
N LEU A 321 -28.84 -2.40 0.59
CA LEU A 321 -27.51 -2.44 -0.02
C LEU A 321 -27.59 -2.84 -1.49
N GLU A 322 -28.47 -3.79 -1.82
CA GLU A 322 -28.76 -4.20 -3.19
C GLU A 322 -29.39 -3.05 -3.99
N GLU A 323 -30.42 -2.39 -3.44
CA GLU A 323 -31.04 -1.18 -4.01
C GLU A 323 -29.99 -0.08 -4.26
N ALA A 324 -29.05 0.09 -3.33
CA ALA A 324 -27.99 1.07 -3.47
C ALA A 324 -27.06 0.77 -4.65
N MET A 325 -26.66 -0.50 -4.83
CA MET A 325 -25.84 -0.90 -5.98
C MET A 325 -26.55 -0.64 -7.31
N GLU A 326 -27.84 -0.95 -7.39
CA GLU A 326 -28.66 -0.67 -8.58
C GLU A 326 -28.80 0.84 -8.83
N ALA A 327 -29.05 1.63 -7.78
CA ALA A 327 -29.19 3.08 -7.90
C ALA A 327 -27.94 3.76 -8.45
N PHE A 328 -26.74 3.26 -8.11
CA PHE A 328 -25.51 3.74 -8.71
C PHE A 328 -25.36 3.28 -10.17
N SER A 329 -25.64 2.01 -10.47
CA SER A 329 -25.50 1.47 -11.82
C SER A 329 -26.49 2.09 -12.82
N ALA A 330 -27.69 2.44 -12.40
CA ALA A 330 -28.72 3.05 -13.25
C ALA A 330 -28.60 4.58 -13.35
N GLY A 331 -27.72 5.19 -12.57
CA GLY A 331 -27.56 6.64 -12.56
C GLY A 331 -26.80 7.16 -13.78
N ASP A 332 -27.19 8.34 -14.25
CA ASP A 332 -26.50 9.10 -15.29
C ASP A 332 -25.55 10.10 -14.61
N TRP A 333 -24.27 9.76 -14.55
CA TRP A 333 -23.25 10.48 -13.80
C TRP A 333 -22.28 11.22 -14.72
N ASP A 334 -21.98 12.47 -14.39
CA ASP A 334 -20.94 13.25 -15.05
C ASP A 334 -19.63 13.16 -14.26
N PHE A 335 -18.84 12.12 -14.56
CA PHE A 335 -17.53 11.92 -13.95
C PHE A 335 -16.47 12.94 -14.40
N GLY A 336 -16.74 13.70 -15.46
CA GLY A 336 -15.90 14.80 -15.92
C GLY A 336 -16.11 16.10 -15.13
N LYS A 337 -17.20 16.20 -14.38
CA LYS A 337 -17.46 17.35 -13.50
C LYS A 337 -16.55 17.34 -12.28
N ILE A 338 -15.46 18.11 -12.38
CA ILE A 338 -14.44 18.26 -11.34
C ILE A 338 -14.45 19.63 -10.64
N VAL A 339 -15.18 20.64 -11.14
CA VAL A 339 -15.25 22.04 -10.61
C VAL A 339 -16.67 22.56 -10.51
#